data_AF-A0A381R8D1-F1
#
_entry.id   AF-A0A381R8D1-F1
#
_cell.length_a   1.000
_cell.length_b   1.000
_cell.length_c   1.000
_cell.angle_alpha   90.00
_cell.angle_beta   90.00
_cell.angle_gamma   90.00
#
_symmetry.space_group_name_H-M   'P 1'
#
loop_
_entity.id
_entity.type
_entity.pdbx_description
1 polymer ?
#
loop_
_entity_poly.entity_id
_entity_poly.type
_entity_poly.pdbx_seq_one_letter_code
_entity_poly.pdbx_strand_id
1 'polypeptide(L)' 'MGYSLLLISIIIIILIIMVVLVGVQRLKNDPYKDLSLDEWNCPECGFLVQVGSKCIYCGYIHNSK' A
#
# COMPACT_ATOMS: atom_id res chain seq x y z
N MET A 1 34.75 -6.06 28.27
CA MET A 1 34.19 -4.87 27.57
C MET A 1 33.85 -5.15 26.10
N GLY A 2 34.73 -5.77 25.30
CA GLY A 2 34.44 -6.08 23.88
C GLY A 2 33.28 -7.04 23.60
N TYR A 3 33.11 -8.10 24.41
CA TYR A 3 32.00 -9.05 24.23
C TYR A 3 30.62 -8.41 24.42
N SER A 4 30.50 -7.47 25.36
CA SER A 4 29.25 -6.72 25.59
C SER A 4 28.89 -5.86 24.37
N LEU A 5 29.87 -5.21 23.74
CA LEU A 5 29.64 -4.43 22.52
C LEU A 5 29.23 -5.30 21.32
N LEU A 6 29.80 -6.50 21.19
CA LEU A 6 29.39 -7.46 20.16
C LEU A 6 27.95 -7.93 20.37
N LEU A 7 27.56 -8.22 21.62
CA LEU A 7 26.17 -8.59 21.94
C LEU A 7 25.19 -7.46 21.62
N ILE A 8 25.52 -6.22 21.99
CA ILE A 8 24.67 -5.05 21.70
C ILE A 8 24.52 -4.84 20.19
N SER A 9 25.62 -4.98 19.42
CA SER A 9 25.59 -4.88 17.96
C SER A 9 24.66 -5.92 17.32
N ILE A 10 24.74 -7.18 17.77
CA ILE A 10 23.87 -8.27 17.27
C ILE A 10 22.40 -7.97 17.57
N ILE A 11 22.09 -7.49 18.77
CA ILE A 11 20.71 -7.14 19.16
C ILE A 11 20.17 -6.04 18.25
N ILE A 12 20.95 -4.98 17.99
CA ILE A 12 20.55 -3.89 17.09
C ILE A 12 20.28 -4.41 15.68
N ILE A 13 21.15 -5.28 15.15
CA ILE A 13 20.96 -5.88 13.81
C ILE A 13 19.65 -6.68 13.76
N ILE A 14 19.37 -7.50 14.76
CA ILE A 14 18.12 -8.29 14.84
C ILE A 14 16.90 -7.36 14.85
N LEU A 15 16.94 -6.28 15.63
CA LEU A 15 15.84 -5.30 15.68
C LEU A 15 15.60 -4.64 14.31
N ILE A 16 16.67 -4.24 13.61
CA ILE A 16 16.57 -3.66 12.26
C ILE A 16 15.94 -4.67 11.30
N ILE A 17 16.39 -5.93 11.32
CA ILE A 17 15.82 -6.99 10.47
C ILE A 17 14.32 -7.16 10.74
N MET A 18 13.91 -7.21 12.02
CA MET A 18 12.49 -7.34 12.38
C MET A 18 11.65 -6.18 11.86
N VAL A 19 12.13 -4.93 12.00
CA VAL A 19 11.43 -3.75 11.46
C VAL A 19 11.28 -3.83 9.94
N VAL A 20 12.35 -4.20 9.23
CA VAL A 20 12.33 -4.34 7.77
C VAL A 20 11.35 -5.43 7.33
N LEU A 21 11.38 -6.60 7.98
CA LEU A 21 10.47 -7.71 7.66
C LEU A 21 9.00 -7.31 7.83
N VAL A 22 8.66 -6.61 8.93
CA VAL A 22 7.31 -6.11 9.16
C VAL A 22 6.91 -5.09 8.09
N GLY A 23 7.79 -4.14 7.75
CA GLY A 23 7.53 -3.14 6.70
C GLY A 23 7.26 -3.78 5.33
N VAL A 24 8.09 -4.74 4.92
CA VAL A 24 7.94 -5.45 3.64
C VAL A 24 6.64 -6.26 3.61
N GLN A 25 6.26 -6.88 4.72
CA GLN A 25 5.02 -7.66 4.80
C GLN A 25 3.78 -6.78 4.61
N ARG A 26 3.81 -5.50 5.00
CA ARG A 26 2.72 -4.55 4.77
C ARG A 26 2.60 -4.17 3.30
N LEU A 27 3.73 -3.96 2.62
CA LEU A 27 3.75 -3.62 1.19
C LEU A 27 3.23 -4.76 0.31
N LYS A 28 3.52 -6.02 0.67
CA LYS A 28 3.04 -7.20 -0.06
C LYS A 28 1.53 -7.38 0.03
N ASN A 29 0.93 -6.98 1.15
CA ASN A 29 -0.49 -7.15 1.43
C ASN A 29 -1.27 -5.83 1.29
N ASP A 30 -0.79 -4.89 0.47
CA ASP A 30 -1.47 -3.63 0.23
C ASP A 30 -2.79 -3.88 -0.53
N PRO A 31 -3.96 -3.71 0.10
CA PRO A 31 -5.25 -3.98 -0.56
C PRO A 31 -5.58 -2.92 -1.61
N TYR A 32 -4.82 -1.83 -1.68
CA TYR A 32 -5.02 -0.72 -2.62
C TYR A 32 -4.08 -0.79 -3.81
N LYS A 33 -3.21 -1.82 -3.90
CA LYS A 33 -2.23 -1.97 -4.98
C LYS A 33 -2.85 -1.91 -6.38
N ASP A 34 -4.07 -2.44 -6.53
CA ASP A 34 -4.79 -2.53 -7.79
C ASP A 34 -5.93 -1.48 -7.90
N LEU A 35 -6.01 -0.55 -6.95
CA LEU A 35 -7.02 0.51 -6.97
C LEU A 35 -6.51 1.69 -7.78
N SER A 36 -7.19 2.05 -8.88
CA SER A 36 -6.85 3.28 -9.61
C SER A 36 -7.14 4.49 -8.73
N LEU A 37 -6.12 5.32 -8.51
CA LEU A 37 -6.24 6.57 -7.76
C LEU A 37 -6.57 7.77 -8.65
N ASP A 38 -6.71 7.53 -9.96
CA ASP A 38 -7.02 8.56 -10.92
C ASP A 38 -8.49 8.93 -10.86
N GLU A 39 -8.75 10.24 -10.83
CA GLU A 39 -10.09 10.80 -10.97
C GLU A 39 -10.56 10.68 -12.42
N TRP A 40 -11.83 10.32 -12.64
CA TRP A 40 -12.41 10.21 -13.98
C TRP A 40 -13.86 10.66 -13.99
N ASN A 41 -14.29 11.24 -15.11
CA ASN A 41 -15.70 11.59 -15.29
C ASN A 41 -16.49 10.37 -15.73
N CYS A 42 -17.57 10.06 -15.03
CA CYS A 42 -18.43 8.96 -15.41
C CYS A 42 -19.14 9.24 -16.75
N PRO A 43 -19.01 8.38 -17.77
CA PRO A 43 -19.62 8.61 -19.08
C PRO A 43 -21.15 8.46 -19.06
N GLU A 44 -21.71 7.81 -18.04
CA GLU A 44 -23.17 7.65 -17.90
C GLU A 44 -23.85 8.82 -17.17
N CYS A 45 -23.29 9.26 -16.04
CA CYS A 45 -23.94 10.25 -15.17
C CYS A 45 -23.19 11.58 -15.06
N GLY A 46 -22.00 11.72 -15.66
CA GLY A 46 -21.24 12.97 -15.71
C GLY A 46 -20.57 13.39 -14.40
N PHE A 47 -20.75 12.64 -13.32
CA PHE A 47 -20.08 12.92 -12.04
C PHE A 47 -18.59 12.60 -12.10
N LEU A 48 -17.79 13.43 -11.43
CA LEU A 48 -16.37 13.18 -11.17
C LEU A 48 -16.25 12.08 -10.11
N VAL A 49 -15.76 10.92 -10.52
CA VAL A 49 -15.45 9.79 -9.65
C VAL A 49 -14.01 9.95 -9.20
N GLN A 50 -13.79 9.96 -7.87
CA GLN A 50 -12.48 10.28 -7.31
C GLN A 50 -11.47 9.15 -7.42
N VAL A 51 -11.93 7.90 -7.25
CA VAL A 51 -11.06 6.70 -7.25
C VAL A 51 -11.83 5.45 -7.66
N GLY A 52 -11.09 4.43 -8.07
CA GLY A 52 -11.60 3.10 -8.36
C GLY A 52 -12.32 2.97 -9.71
N SER A 53 -12.68 1.73 -10.04
CA SER A 53 -13.27 1.38 -11.33
C SER A 53 -14.79 1.44 -11.37
N LYS A 54 -15.47 1.72 -10.25
CA LYS A 54 -16.94 1.74 -10.20
C LYS A 54 -17.44 3.11 -9.78
N CYS A 55 -18.34 3.68 -10.58
CA CYS A 55 -19.03 4.91 -10.24
C CYS A 55 -19.97 4.67 -9.05
N ILE A 56 -19.77 5.43 -7.96
CA ILE A 56 -20.62 5.36 -6.76
C ILE A 56 -22.04 5.91 -6.97
N TYR A 57 -22.23 6.72 -8.01
CA TYR A 57 -23.49 7.41 -8.27
C TYR A 57 -24.45 6.59 -9.14
N CYS A 58 -23.97 5.99 -10.23
CA CYS A 58 -24.81 5.21 -11.15
C CYS A 58 -24.43 3.72 -11.26
N GLY A 59 -23.31 3.30 -10.67
CA GLY A 59 -22.86 1.91 -10.72
C GLY A 59 -22.11 1.49 -11.98
N TYR A 60 -21.90 2.39 -12.95
CA TYR A 60 -21.08 2.14 -14.14
C TYR A 60 -19.68 1.64 -13.77
N ILE A 61 -19.17 0.65 -14.52
CA ILE A 61 -17.83 0.08 -14.34
C ILE A 61 -16.91 0.64 -15.44
N HIS A 62 -15.95 1.45 -15.03
CA HIS A 62 -14.86 1.96 -15.84
C HIS A 62 -13.81 0.86 -16.05
N ASN A 63 -13.74 0.34 -17.27
CA ASN A 63 -12.66 -0.54 -17.70
C ASN A 63 -11.41 0.31 -17.99
N SER A 64 -10.70 0.72 -16.94
CA SER A 64 -9.32 1.17 -17.07
C SER A 64 -8.46 -0.07 -17.32
N LYS A 65 -7.88 -0.15 -18.51
CA LYS A 65 -7.05 -1.26 -18.98
C LYS A 65 -5.64 -1.17 -18.41
#